data_AF-A0A972IGJ1-F1
#
_entry.id   AF-A0A972IGJ1-F1
#
_cell.length_a   1.000
_cell.length_b   1.000
_cell.length_c   1.000
_cell.angle_alpha   90.00
_cell.angle_beta   90.00
_cell.angle_gamma   90.00
#
_symmetry.space_group_name_H-M   'P 1'
#
loop_
_entity.id
_entity.type
_entity.pdbx_description
1 polymer ?
#
loop_
_entity_poly.entity_id
_entity_poly.type
_entity_poly.pdbx_seq_one_letter_code
_entity_poly.pdbx_strand_id
1 'polypeptide(L)'
;MTGYKRWTMALIAAALMAAEADAAAPPSLADQVRAERDGFRPLSAADLAAARDELNSAVAAVEARFATAGESAEGWRAYLDWAELREELGKDTGPDLAKLDKLFARLSSGDEGLGLVPFASLREAVRRYVGIARGIGNAEVQGQFERLIELLAARIESYQKSPNGDDAAYISAYLKWLSDARQTPQLIEAVRAAAPQQNFRAIVSEELFQAAMAQDVDDVGPVTDLILGTRIYGTGHTTGKVSVELSPSEGLATVLATITGATTTDTVGYNGPVVLYSDGLTSFVVRKQILIDGEKLWTQPAKTSATTHATVRSLCTRRGSRLIERMAWKRVWKQKCQADWIASRHAEQKLSARFDQEVGSLIGPANEDIQNKLRRPLLERGLYPESLACATDADRFSVSLLQAGRFDFGAATAPPEPAAGADIHVAVHESMINNFTASALAGMILREERVREAAIRLLGEVPEGLKPEAEAEPWGIKFQPLRPAWVAFEDGRFTISIRGGTFYEGEKKHPGMDVTATYRIVGEGTALKAVRQGDLAIFPPGFDPQGSKQLSAAQTVIRRLLQRRLANVFKDEIVPEELVLPDKWRRAGKLQLVQWVAADGWLSLAWQRTGEE
;
A
#
# COMPACT_ATOMS: atom_id res chain seq x y z
N MET A 1 -70.17 -2.48 12.38
CA MET A 1 -68.71 -2.38 12.09
C MET A 1 -67.90 -3.60 12.58
N THR A 2 -68.49 -4.80 12.59
CA THR A 2 -67.88 -6.03 13.17
C THR A 2 -67.63 -7.13 12.14
N GLY A 3 -68.00 -6.92 10.87
CA GLY A 3 -67.76 -7.88 9.78
C GLY A 3 -66.42 -7.72 9.06
N TYR A 4 -65.80 -6.53 9.10
CA TYR A 4 -64.58 -6.27 8.32
C TYR A 4 -63.31 -6.81 9.01
N LYS A 5 -63.24 -6.78 10.34
CA LYS A 5 -62.05 -7.23 11.12
C LYS A 5 -61.78 -8.74 11.05
N ARG A 6 -62.79 -9.58 10.80
CA ARG A 6 -62.61 -11.04 10.70
C ARG A 6 -61.97 -11.49 9.38
N TRP A 7 -62.27 -10.79 8.29
CA TRP A 7 -61.66 -11.08 6.98
C TRP A 7 -60.22 -10.54 6.88
N THR A 8 -59.94 -9.38 7.48
CA THR A 8 -58.56 -8.84 7.51
C THR A 8 -57.63 -9.71 8.37
N MET A 9 -58.10 -10.23 9.51
CA MET A 9 -57.30 -11.14 10.34
C MET A 9 -57.10 -12.52 9.71
N ALA A 10 -58.08 -13.04 8.96
CA ALA A 10 -57.93 -14.30 8.22
C ALA A 10 -56.98 -14.17 7.02
N LEU A 11 -56.98 -13.02 6.34
CA LEU A 11 -56.02 -12.71 5.26
C LEU A 11 -54.60 -12.45 5.79
N ILE A 12 -54.45 -11.83 6.97
CA ILE A 12 -53.16 -11.66 7.63
C ILE A 12 -52.64 -13.01 8.16
N ALA A 13 -53.50 -13.86 8.72
CA ALA A 13 -53.10 -15.21 9.13
C ALA A 13 -52.75 -16.11 7.92
N ALA A 14 -53.50 -16.03 6.81
CA ALA A 14 -53.15 -16.75 5.59
C ALA A 14 -51.88 -16.21 4.92
N ALA A 15 -51.62 -14.90 5.01
CA ALA A 15 -50.37 -14.29 4.53
C ALA A 15 -49.16 -14.61 5.43
N LEU A 16 -49.37 -14.74 6.75
CA LEU A 16 -48.32 -15.20 7.68
C LEU A 16 -48.06 -16.71 7.55
N MET A 17 -49.09 -17.53 7.31
CA MET A 17 -48.90 -18.98 7.10
C MET A 17 -48.42 -19.33 5.69
N ALA A 18 -48.64 -18.47 4.68
CA ALA A 18 -48.03 -18.59 3.36
C ALA A 18 -46.59 -18.04 3.29
N ALA A 19 -46.15 -17.28 4.31
CA ALA A 19 -44.77 -16.83 4.48
C ALA A 19 -43.89 -17.82 5.26
N GLU A 20 -44.48 -18.89 5.82
CA GLU A 20 -43.80 -20.10 6.30
C GLU A 20 -43.83 -21.23 5.25
N ALA A 21 -43.94 -20.88 3.97
CA ALA A 21 -43.36 -21.75 2.95
C ALA A 21 -41.85 -21.69 3.17
N ASP A 22 -41.28 -22.84 3.53
CA ASP A 22 -39.85 -23.13 3.65
C ASP A 22 -39.13 -22.71 2.37
N ALA A 23 -38.85 -21.40 2.24
CA ALA A 23 -37.99 -20.87 1.22
C ALA A 23 -36.60 -21.33 1.62
N ALA A 24 -36.23 -22.51 1.13
CA ALA A 24 -34.92 -23.10 1.34
C ALA A 24 -33.89 -21.97 1.19
N ALA A 25 -33.10 -21.75 2.24
CA ALA A 25 -32.02 -20.78 2.21
C ALA A 25 -31.23 -20.97 0.92
N PRO A 26 -30.82 -19.89 0.22
CA PRO A 26 -30.03 -20.02 -0.99
C PRO A 26 -28.85 -20.97 -0.72
N PRO A 27 -28.55 -21.90 -1.64
CA PRO A 27 -27.54 -22.92 -1.41
C PRO A 27 -26.22 -22.25 -1.00
N SER A 28 -25.58 -22.79 0.04
CA SER A 28 -24.31 -22.25 0.52
C SER A 28 -23.28 -22.26 -0.61
N LEU A 29 -22.26 -21.40 -0.55
CA LEU A 29 -21.19 -21.41 -1.55
C LEU A 29 -20.54 -22.80 -1.66
N ALA A 30 -20.40 -23.52 -0.54
CA ALA A 30 -19.90 -24.89 -0.54
C ALA A 30 -20.82 -25.85 -1.30
N ASP A 31 -22.14 -25.70 -1.21
CA ASP A 31 -23.09 -26.53 -1.97
C ASP A 31 -23.08 -26.20 -3.46
N GLN A 32 -22.90 -24.92 -3.81
CA GLN A 32 -22.70 -24.49 -5.20
C GLN A 32 -21.41 -25.10 -5.78
N VAL A 33 -20.33 -25.14 -4.99
CA VAL A 33 -19.08 -25.82 -5.40
C VAL A 33 -19.31 -27.31 -5.62
N ARG A 34 -19.99 -28.01 -4.69
CA ARG A 34 -20.28 -29.44 -4.83
C ARG A 34 -21.14 -29.75 -6.05
N ALA A 35 -22.06 -28.87 -6.42
CA ALA A 35 -22.90 -29.05 -7.60
C ALA A 35 -22.09 -29.09 -8.91
N GLU A 36 -20.89 -28.49 -8.94
CA GLU A 36 -19.99 -28.51 -10.10
C GLU A 36 -19.21 -29.83 -10.24
N ARG A 37 -19.37 -30.79 -9.31
CA ARG A 37 -18.63 -32.06 -9.32
C ARG A 37 -18.76 -32.83 -10.63
N ASP A 38 -19.96 -32.85 -11.21
CA ASP A 38 -20.22 -33.54 -12.49
C ASP A 38 -19.99 -32.62 -13.71
N GLY A 39 -19.55 -31.37 -13.49
CA GLY A 39 -19.32 -30.33 -14.51
C GLY A 39 -17.96 -30.41 -15.22
N PHE A 40 -17.25 -31.54 -15.12
CA PHE A 40 -15.93 -31.69 -15.74
C PHE A 40 -15.99 -31.51 -17.25
N ARG A 41 -15.13 -30.64 -17.78
CA ARG A 41 -14.95 -30.45 -19.22
C ARG A 41 -13.61 -31.03 -19.69
N PRO A 42 -13.61 -32.03 -20.58
CA PRO A 42 -12.37 -32.53 -21.17
C PRO A 42 -11.57 -31.43 -21.89
N LEU A 43 -10.26 -31.41 -21.67
CA LEU A 43 -9.34 -30.52 -22.37
C LEU A 43 -9.29 -30.85 -23.87
N SER A 44 -9.27 -29.82 -24.70
CA SER A 44 -9.36 -29.92 -26.16
C SER A 44 -8.17 -29.31 -26.89
N ALA A 45 -8.06 -29.57 -28.20
CA ALA A 45 -7.08 -28.91 -29.05
C ALA A 45 -7.24 -27.37 -29.08
N ALA A 46 -8.47 -26.86 -28.92
CA ALA A 46 -8.73 -25.43 -28.82
C ALA A 46 -8.14 -24.82 -27.55
N ASP A 47 -8.20 -25.55 -26.41
CA ASP A 47 -7.57 -25.12 -25.15
C ASP A 47 -6.05 -25.04 -25.28
N LEU A 48 -5.45 -26.01 -25.99
CA LEU A 48 -4.01 -26.02 -26.26
C LEU A 48 -3.60 -24.87 -27.18
N ALA A 49 -4.41 -24.56 -28.20
CA ALA A 49 -4.17 -23.42 -29.09
C ALA A 49 -4.22 -22.09 -28.31
N ALA A 50 -5.23 -21.89 -27.46
CA ALA A 50 -5.32 -20.70 -26.60
C ALA A 50 -4.14 -20.60 -25.64
N ALA A 51 -3.69 -21.72 -25.05
CA ALA A 51 -2.51 -21.74 -24.21
C ALA A 51 -1.21 -21.42 -24.99
N ARG A 52 -1.13 -21.80 -26.26
CA ARG A 52 -0.02 -21.43 -27.15
C ARG A 52 0.01 -19.91 -27.39
N ASP A 53 -1.14 -19.29 -27.61
CA ASP A 53 -1.25 -17.84 -27.81
C ASP A 53 -0.85 -17.06 -26.54
N GLU A 54 -1.25 -17.53 -25.37
CA GLU A 54 -0.81 -16.98 -24.08
C GLU A 54 0.71 -17.12 -23.89
N LEU A 55 1.28 -18.28 -24.24
CA LEU A 55 2.72 -18.51 -24.19
C LEU A 55 3.48 -17.58 -25.15
N ASN A 56 3.01 -17.42 -26.38
CA ASN A 56 3.59 -16.49 -27.36
C ASN A 56 3.53 -15.03 -26.86
N SER A 57 2.42 -14.64 -26.23
CA SER A 57 2.27 -13.31 -25.63
C SER A 57 3.26 -13.08 -24.49
N ALA A 58 3.48 -14.08 -23.63
CA ALA A 58 4.46 -14.01 -22.55
C ALA A 58 5.91 -13.94 -23.09
N VAL A 59 6.22 -14.68 -24.16
CA VAL A 59 7.51 -14.58 -24.86
C VAL A 59 7.72 -13.17 -25.41
N ALA A 60 6.73 -12.58 -26.08
CA ALA A 60 6.81 -11.22 -26.59
C ALA A 60 7.03 -10.17 -25.47
N ALA A 61 6.41 -10.35 -24.31
CA ALA A 61 6.62 -9.48 -23.14
C ALA A 61 8.07 -9.53 -22.61
N VAL A 62 8.68 -10.73 -22.59
CA VAL A 62 10.09 -10.89 -22.22
C VAL A 62 11.02 -10.30 -23.28
N GLU A 63 10.69 -10.42 -24.58
CA GLU A 63 11.46 -9.78 -25.66
C GLU A 63 11.45 -8.25 -25.54
N ALA A 64 10.28 -7.66 -25.25
CA ALA A 64 10.16 -6.23 -24.98
C ALA A 64 11.01 -5.80 -23.77
N ARG A 65 11.07 -6.65 -22.72
CA ARG A 65 11.97 -6.40 -21.59
C ARG A 65 13.43 -6.46 -22.01
N PHE A 66 13.84 -7.45 -22.77
CA PHE A 66 15.22 -7.56 -23.25
C PHE A 66 15.66 -6.37 -24.10
N ALA A 67 14.75 -5.78 -24.89
CA ALA A 67 15.05 -4.59 -25.69
C ALA A 67 15.44 -3.36 -24.85
N THR A 68 15.07 -3.33 -23.56
CA THR A 68 15.36 -2.21 -22.64
C THR A 68 16.38 -2.56 -21.55
N ALA A 69 16.85 -3.82 -21.49
CA ALA A 69 17.66 -4.34 -20.40
C ALA A 69 19.19 -4.21 -20.60
N GLY A 70 19.64 -3.65 -21.72
CA GLY A 70 21.06 -3.47 -22.03
C GLY A 70 21.85 -4.78 -22.08
N GLU A 71 23.11 -4.76 -21.62
CA GLU A 71 24.02 -5.92 -21.65
C GLU A 71 23.51 -7.14 -20.86
N SER A 72 22.66 -6.93 -19.84
CA SER A 72 22.09 -8.03 -19.04
C SER A 72 21.17 -8.94 -19.85
N ALA A 73 20.62 -8.46 -20.97
CA ALA A 73 19.71 -9.23 -21.82
C ALA A 73 20.38 -10.45 -22.44
N GLU A 74 21.64 -10.35 -22.86
CA GLU A 74 22.36 -11.46 -23.48
C GLU A 74 22.63 -12.60 -22.48
N GLY A 75 22.97 -12.26 -21.24
CA GLY A 75 23.12 -13.23 -20.16
C GLY A 75 21.83 -14.00 -19.90
N TRP A 76 20.69 -13.32 -19.85
CA TRP A 76 19.39 -13.97 -19.68
C TRP A 76 18.96 -14.80 -20.89
N ARG A 77 19.23 -14.33 -22.12
CA ARG A 77 18.95 -15.11 -23.34
C ARG A 77 19.72 -16.42 -23.36
N ALA A 78 21.00 -16.37 -22.99
CA ALA A 78 21.83 -17.57 -22.86
C ALA A 78 21.33 -18.48 -21.73
N TYR A 79 21.08 -17.91 -20.54
CA TYR A 79 20.61 -18.68 -19.39
C TYR A 79 19.26 -19.37 -19.63
N LEU A 80 18.35 -18.79 -20.43
CA LEU A 80 17.03 -19.36 -20.72
C LEU A 80 16.98 -20.21 -22.01
N ASP A 81 18.12 -20.44 -22.68
CA ASP A 81 18.18 -21.09 -24.01
C ASP A 81 17.18 -20.43 -25.00
N TRP A 82 17.16 -19.10 -25.05
CA TRP A 82 16.09 -18.33 -25.72
C TRP A 82 15.94 -18.66 -27.22
N ALA A 83 17.06 -18.93 -27.91
CA ALA A 83 17.04 -19.33 -29.31
C ALA A 83 16.34 -20.68 -29.52
N GLU A 84 16.59 -21.64 -28.64
CA GLU A 84 15.95 -22.96 -28.68
C GLU A 84 14.45 -22.84 -28.40
N LEU A 85 14.04 -22.02 -27.43
CA LEU A 85 12.62 -21.74 -27.18
C LEU A 85 11.90 -21.21 -28.43
N ARG A 86 12.53 -20.25 -29.13
CA ARG A 86 11.97 -19.67 -30.36
C ARG A 86 11.82 -20.69 -31.47
N GLU A 87 12.81 -21.57 -31.64
CA GLU A 87 12.76 -22.66 -32.61
C GLU A 87 11.61 -23.63 -32.29
N GLU A 88 11.49 -24.06 -31.02
CA GLU A 88 10.43 -24.97 -30.59
C GLU A 88 9.03 -24.38 -30.80
N LEU A 89 8.84 -23.09 -30.48
CA LEU A 89 7.55 -22.42 -30.68
C LEU A 89 7.21 -22.20 -32.17
N GLY A 90 8.20 -22.26 -33.06
CA GLY A 90 8.01 -22.16 -34.51
C GLY A 90 7.54 -23.46 -35.19
N LYS A 91 7.53 -24.60 -34.48
CA LYS A 91 7.14 -25.89 -35.07
C LYS A 91 5.62 -26.01 -35.24
N ASP A 92 5.18 -26.53 -36.39
CA ASP A 92 3.76 -26.79 -36.65
C ASP A 92 3.17 -27.82 -35.68
N THR A 93 3.95 -28.83 -35.30
CA THR A 93 3.58 -29.87 -34.33
C THR A 93 3.47 -29.37 -32.89
N GLY A 94 3.89 -28.13 -32.62
CA GLY A 94 4.07 -27.59 -31.28
C GLY A 94 5.46 -27.90 -30.69
N PRO A 95 5.82 -27.21 -29.60
CA PRO A 95 7.11 -27.36 -28.92
C PRO A 95 7.24 -28.72 -28.21
N ASP A 96 8.48 -29.21 -28.11
CA ASP A 96 8.82 -30.36 -27.28
C ASP A 96 8.59 -30.06 -25.79
N LEU A 97 7.74 -30.85 -25.14
CA LEU A 97 7.37 -30.68 -23.73
C LEU A 97 8.56 -30.85 -22.78
N ALA A 98 9.55 -31.70 -23.09
CA ALA A 98 10.72 -31.88 -22.24
C ALA A 98 11.62 -30.64 -22.22
N LYS A 99 11.69 -29.92 -23.35
CA LYS A 99 12.40 -28.64 -23.44
C LYS A 99 11.66 -27.53 -22.68
N LEU A 100 10.33 -27.53 -22.74
CA LEU A 100 9.52 -26.62 -21.93
C LEU A 100 9.66 -26.89 -20.43
N ASP A 101 9.75 -28.14 -19.99
CA ASP A 101 10.05 -28.47 -18.58
C ASP A 101 11.43 -27.93 -18.15
N LYS A 102 12.45 -28.08 -19.01
CA LYS A 102 13.80 -27.54 -18.76
C LYS A 102 13.76 -26.01 -18.62
N LEU A 103 13.03 -25.33 -19.50
CA LEU A 103 12.81 -23.88 -19.41
C LEU A 103 12.08 -23.53 -18.11
N PHE A 104 11.02 -24.25 -17.76
CA PHE A 104 10.27 -24.03 -16.52
C PHE A 104 11.16 -24.18 -15.28
N ALA A 105 12.04 -25.20 -15.26
CA ALA A 105 12.99 -25.41 -14.17
C ALA A 105 13.97 -24.23 -14.02
N ARG A 106 14.47 -23.68 -15.13
CA ARG A 106 15.34 -22.49 -15.14
C ARG A 106 14.61 -21.23 -14.69
N LEU A 107 13.37 -21.02 -15.16
CA LEU A 107 12.50 -19.93 -14.71
C LEU A 107 12.11 -20.04 -13.23
N SER A 108 12.24 -21.24 -12.63
CA SER A 108 11.91 -21.56 -11.24
C SER A 108 13.16 -21.77 -10.36
N SER A 109 14.35 -21.36 -10.82
CA SER A 109 15.60 -21.49 -10.06
C SER A 109 15.55 -20.72 -8.74
N GLY A 110 14.86 -19.57 -8.75
CA GLY A 110 14.66 -18.67 -7.61
C GLY A 110 15.49 -17.40 -7.67
N ASP A 111 16.21 -17.14 -8.77
CA ASP A 111 16.98 -15.90 -8.94
C ASP A 111 16.08 -14.67 -8.97
N GLU A 112 16.49 -13.58 -8.30
CA GLU A 112 15.63 -12.39 -8.10
C GLU A 112 15.11 -11.79 -9.42
N GLY A 113 15.92 -11.79 -10.48
CA GLY A 113 15.51 -11.26 -11.78
C GLY A 113 14.33 -12.02 -12.41
N LEU A 114 14.16 -13.30 -12.09
CA LEU A 114 13.05 -14.15 -12.56
C LEU A 114 11.74 -13.89 -11.79
N GLY A 115 11.78 -13.02 -10.78
CA GLY A 115 10.60 -12.50 -10.08
C GLY A 115 9.93 -11.31 -10.79
N LEU A 116 10.54 -10.74 -11.83
CA LEU A 116 9.90 -9.68 -12.60
C LEU A 116 8.71 -10.22 -13.40
N VAL A 117 7.66 -9.41 -13.54
CA VAL A 117 6.38 -9.80 -14.17
C VAL A 117 6.54 -10.52 -15.52
N PRO A 118 7.37 -10.05 -16.48
CA PRO A 118 7.51 -10.76 -17.75
C PRO A 118 7.99 -12.21 -17.60
N PHE A 119 8.98 -12.47 -16.73
CA PHE A 119 9.51 -13.83 -16.50
C PHE A 119 8.55 -14.68 -15.67
N ALA A 120 7.89 -14.09 -14.67
CA ALA A 120 6.86 -14.78 -13.89
C ALA A 120 5.68 -15.19 -14.78
N SER A 121 5.20 -14.31 -15.65
CA SER A 121 4.15 -14.61 -16.64
C SER A 121 4.57 -15.70 -17.61
N LEU A 122 5.81 -15.67 -18.11
CA LEU A 122 6.35 -16.74 -18.95
C LEU A 122 6.37 -18.08 -18.21
N ARG A 123 6.82 -18.11 -16.94
CA ARG A 123 6.84 -19.31 -16.11
C ARG A 123 5.44 -19.92 -15.96
N GLU A 124 4.44 -19.10 -15.68
CA GLU A 124 3.06 -19.55 -15.54
C GLU A 124 2.46 -20.01 -16.89
N ALA A 125 2.78 -19.33 -18.00
CA ALA A 125 2.32 -19.71 -19.34
C ALA A 125 2.93 -21.05 -19.80
N VAL A 126 4.22 -21.27 -19.54
CA VAL A 126 4.89 -22.56 -19.80
C VAL A 126 4.24 -23.67 -18.99
N ARG A 127 4.03 -23.46 -17.68
CA ARG A 127 3.35 -24.46 -16.82
C ARG A 127 1.96 -24.80 -17.35
N ARG A 128 1.18 -23.78 -17.73
CA ARG A 128 -0.18 -23.95 -18.24
C ARG A 128 -0.20 -24.71 -19.57
N TYR A 129 0.66 -24.35 -20.51
CA TYR A 129 0.78 -25.04 -21.80
C TYR A 129 1.12 -26.52 -21.62
N VAL A 130 2.16 -26.81 -20.83
CA VAL A 130 2.61 -28.19 -20.56
C VAL A 130 1.52 -28.98 -19.83
N GLY A 131 0.85 -28.37 -18.86
CA GLY A 131 -0.27 -28.99 -18.12
C GLY A 131 -1.43 -29.37 -19.05
N ILE A 132 -1.85 -28.46 -19.93
CA ILE A 132 -2.93 -28.71 -20.89
C ILE A 132 -2.51 -29.79 -21.90
N ALA A 133 -1.31 -29.69 -22.47
CA ALA A 133 -0.80 -30.67 -23.45
C ALA A 133 -0.80 -32.10 -22.89
N ARG A 134 -0.40 -32.26 -21.64
CA ARG A 134 -0.40 -33.56 -20.93
C ARG A 134 -1.80 -34.01 -20.48
N GLY A 135 -2.71 -33.07 -20.28
CA GLY A 135 -4.05 -33.34 -19.79
C GLY A 135 -5.03 -33.79 -20.88
N ILE A 136 -4.79 -33.44 -22.15
CA ILE A 136 -5.62 -33.88 -23.27
C ILE A 136 -5.63 -35.40 -23.37
N GLY A 137 -6.81 -36.00 -23.28
CA GLY A 137 -7.00 -37.46 -23.33
C GLY A 137 -6.59 -38.22 -22.06
N ASN A 138 -6.16 -37.53 -20.99
CA ASN A 138 -5.82 -38.16 -19.72
C ASN A 138 -7.03 -38.23 -18.78
N ALA A 139 -7.54 -39.44 -18.54
CA ALA A 139 -8.68 -39.70 -17.65
C ALA A 139 -8.40 -39.36 -16.17
N GLU A 140 -7.13 -39.31 -15.74
CA GLU A 140 -6.77 -38.95 -14.37
C GLU A 140 -7.14 -37.50 -14.02
N VAL A 141 -7.19 -36.60 -15.02
CA VAL A 141 -7.53 -35.18 -14.81
C VAL A 141 -8.95 -35.03 -14.28
N GLN A 142 -9.88 -35.86 -14.75
CA GLN A 142 -11.26 -35.87 -14.25
C GLN A 142 -11.31 -36.30 -12.77
N GLY A 143 -10.63 -37.38 -12.41
CA GLY A 143 -10.58 -37.84 -11.01
C GLY A 143 -9.91 -36.83 -10.07
N GLN A 144 -8.91 -36.09 -10.55
CA GLN A 144 -8.29 -34.98 -9.82
C GLN A 144 -9.27 -33.81 -9.64
N PHE A 145 -10.01 -33.45 -10.70
CA PHE A 145 -11.03 -32.40 -10.64
C PHE A 145 -12.11 -32.73 -9.61
N GLU A 146 -12.71 -33.93 -9.68
CA GLU A 146 -13.78 -34.34 -8.76
C GLU A 146 -13.31 -34.31 -7.29
N ARG A 147 -12.09 -34.79 -7.03
CA ARG A 147 -11.50 -34.74 -5.67
C ARG A 147 -11.26 -33.31 -5.22
N LEU A 148 -10.78 -32.45 -6.10
CA LEU A 148 -10.46 -31.06 -5.78
C LEU A 148 -11.74 -30.26 -5.50
N ILE A 149 -12.83 -30.50 -6.23
CA ILE A 149 -14.14 -29.89 -5.94
C ILE A 149 -14.60 -30.22 -4.52
N GLU A 150 -14.50 -31.48 -4.09
CA GLU A 150 -14.85 -31.88 -2.72
C GLU A 150 -13.95 -31.23 -1.66
N LEU A 151 -12.63 -31.20 -1.90
CA LEU A 151 -11.68 -30.54 -1.01
C LEU A 151 -11.92 -29.04 -0.93
N LEU A 152 -12.24 -28.40 -2.06
CA LEU A 152 -12.56 -26.98 -2.14
C LEU A 152 -13.84 -26.66 -1.37
N ALA A 153 -14.90 -27.44 -1.56
CA ALA A 153 -16.15 -27.28 -0.84
C ALA A 153 -15.94 -27.42 0.68
N ALA A 154 -15.21 -28.45 1.12
CA ALA A 154 -14.90 -28.66 2.53
C ALA A 154 -14.09 -27.50 3.14
N ARG A 155 -13.12 -26.95 2.40
CA ARG A 155 -12.33 -25.80 2.86
C ARG A 155 -13.15 -24.52 2.91
N ILE A 156 -14.01 -24.28 1.93
CA ILE A 156 -14.93 -23.14 1.94
C ILE A 156 -15.88 -23.24 3.14
N GLU A 157 -16.44 -24.42 3.40
CA GLU A 157 -17.32 -24.63 4.55
C GLU A 157 -16.60 -24.40 5.88
N SER A 158 -15.36 -24.88 6.02
CA SER A 158 -14.50 -24.63 7.17
C SER A 158 -14.21 -23.14 7.36
N TYR A 159 -13.79 -22.46 6.29
CA TYR A 159 -13.48 -21.04 6.29
C TYR A 159 -14.70 -20.17 6.63
N GLN A 160 -15.89 -20.52 6.13
CA GLN A 160 -17.13 -19.80 6.44
C GLN A 160 -17.55 -19.94 7.91
N LYS A 161 -17.20 -21.07 8.56
CA LYS A 161 -17.46 -21.29 10.00
C LYS A 161 -16.44 -20.57 10.87
N SER A 162 -15.16 -20.60 10.48
CA SER A 162 -14.06 -19.99 11.23
C SER A 162 -12.99 -19.49 10.25
N PRO A 163 -13.06 -18.22 9.82
CA PRO A 163 -12.09 -17.67 8.89
C PRO A 163 -10.67 -17.80 9.42
N ASN A 164 -9.77 -18.33 8.60
CA ASN A 164 -8.37 -18.53 8.93
C ASN A 164 -7.53 -18.55 7.66
N GLY A 165 -6.27 -18.12 7.75
CA GLY A 165 -5.39 -18.06 6.59
C GLY A 165 -5.09 -19.43 5.98
N ASP A 166 -5.07 -20.52 6.76
CA ASP A 166 -4.71 -21.85 6.26
C ASP A 166 -5.74 -22.32 5.21
N ASP A 167 -7.02 -22.26 5.54
CA ASP A 167 -8.10 -22.57 4.61
C ASP A 167 -8.09 -21.63 3.42
N ALA A 168 -7.89 -20.31 3.63
CA ALA A 168 -7.79 -19.35 2.54
C ALA A 168 -6.68 -19.73 1.54
N ALA A 169 -5.48 -20.09 2.02
CA ALA A 169 -4.38 -20.50 1.15
C ALA A 169 -4.68 -21.79 0.37
N TYR A 170 -5.35 -22.77 0.99
CA TYR A 170 -5.78 -23.99 0.28
C TYR A 170 -6.83 -23.69 -0.79
N ILE A 171 -7.83 -22.84 -0.47
CA ILE A 171 -8.85 -22.40 -1.42
C ILE A 171 -8.17 -21.72 -2.62
N SER A 172 -7.26 -20.76 -2.39
CA SER A 172 -6.50 -20.09 -3.45
C SER A 172 -5.72 -21.06 -4.34
N ALA A 173 -5.06 -22.07 -3.74
CA ALA A 173 -4.34 -23.09 -4.48
C ALA A 173 -5.26 -23.96 -5.36
N TYR A 174 -6.44 -24.31 -4.85
CA TYR A 174 -7.45 -25.08 -5.59
C TYR A 174 -8.07 -24.28 -6.73
N LEU A 175 -8.42 -23.01 -6.49
CA LEU A 175 -8.91 -22.11 -7.55
C LEU A 175 -7.86 -21.90 -8.65
N LYS A 176 -6.59 -21.75 -8.28
CA LYS A 176 -5.47 -21.66 -9.23
C LYS A 176 -5.37 -22.92 -10.08
N TRP A 177 -5.48 -24.10 -9.48
CA TRP A 177 -5.47 -25.36 -10.23
C TRP A 177 -6.64 -25.45 -11.20
N LEU A 178 -7.86 -25.11 -10.78
CA LEU A 178 -9.05 -25.10 -11.66
C LEU A 178 -8.85 -24.15 -12.85
N SER A 179 -8.28 -22.98 -12.61
CA SER A 179 -7.95 -22.01 -13.66
C SER A 179 -6.91 -22.56 -14.65
N ASP A 180 -5.84 -23.18 -14.14
CA ASP A 180 -4.79 -23.82 -14.94
C ASP A 180 -5.32 -24.99 -15.78
N ALA A 181 -6.25 -25.77 -15.23
CA ALA A 181 -6.93 -26.87 -15.91
C ALA A 181 -8.12 -26.43 -16.79
N ARG A 182 -8.38 -25.12 -16.93
CA ARG A 182 -9.50 -24.53 -17.70
C ARG A 182 -10.87 -25.09 -17.31
N GLN A 183 -11.07 -25.31 -16.02
CA GLN A 183 -12.31 -25.80 -15.43
C GLN A 183 -13.11 -24.68 -14.76
N THR A 184 -14.44 -24.79 -14.84
CA THR A 184 -15.42 -24.05 -14.02
C THR A 184 -15.09 -22.56 -13.78
N PRO A 185 -14.89 -21.73 -14.82
CA PRO A 185 -14.52 -20.32 -14.64
C PRO A 185 -15.60 -19.52 -13.88
N GLN A 186 -16.87 -19.88 -14.05
CA GLN A 186 -17.99 -19.26 -13.32
C GLN A 186 -17.89 -19.50 -11.82
N LEU A 187 -17.49 -20.72 -11.41
CA LEU A 187 -17.28 -21.05 -10.00
C LEU A 187 -16.15 -20.21 -9.40
N ILE A 188 -15.06 -20.03 -10.13
CA ILE A 188 -13.93 -19.21 -9.68
C ILE A 188 -14.40 -17.77 -9.40
N GLU A 189 -15.15 -17.16 -10.32
CA GLU A 189 -15.69 -15.81 -10.11
C GLU A 189 -16.72 -15.75 -8.98
N ALA A 190 -17.56 -16.77 -8.81
CA ALA A 190 -18.53 -16.84 -7.72
C ALA A 190 -17.84 -16.89 -6.35
N VAL A 191 -16.80 -17.72 -6.21
CA VAL A 191 -16.01 -17.82 -4.97
C VAL A 191 -15.27 -16.50 -4.70
N ARG A 192 -14.73 -15.84 -5.73
CA ARG A 192 -14.08 -14.53 -5.58
C ARG A 192 -15.04 -13.43 -5.17
N ALA A 193 -16.24 -13.39 -5.75
CA ALA A 193 -17.25 -12.39 -5.41
C ALA A 193 -17.74 -12.51 -3.96
N ALA A 194 -17.72 -13.73 -3.41
CA ALA A 194 -18.06 -13.99 -2.02
C ALA A 194 -16.90 -13.74 -1.03
N ALA A 195 -15.67 -13.52 -1.53
CA ALA A 195 -14.50 -13.30 -0.70
C ALA A 195 -14.50 -11.86 -0.13
N PRO A 196 -14.20 -11.67 1.16
CA PRO A 196 -14.01 -10.33 1.74
C PRO A 196 -12.75 -9.62 1.21
N GLN A 197 -12.78 -8.28 1.13
CA GLN A 197 -12.02 -7.52 0.12
C GLN A 197 -11.02 -6.46 0.63
N GLN A 198 -10.92 -6.13 1.92
CA GLN A 198 -9.87 -5.23 2.41
C GLN A 198 -9.07 -5.94 3.49
N ASN A 199 -7.75 -5.83 3.48
CA ASN A 199 -6.88 -6.52 4.43
C ASN A 199 -5.84 -5.61 5.09
N PHE A 200 -5.96 -4.31 4.90
CA PHE A 200 -5.22 -3.30 5.66
C PHE A 200 -5.98 -1.98 5.71
N ARG A 201 -5.86 -1.30 6.85
CA ARG A 201 -6.38 0.04 7.10
C ARG A 201 -5.36 0.83 7.90
N ALA A 202 -5.09 2.06 7.48
CA ALA A 202 -4.35 3.04 8.27
C ALA A 202 -5.18 4.32 8.41
N ILE A 203 -5.11 4.95 9.58
CA ILE A 203 -5.82 6.18 9.90
C ILE A 203 -4.82 7.15 10.53
N VAL A 204 -4.91 8.41 10.14
CA VAL A 204 -4.15 9.52 10.72
C VAL A 204 -5.12 10.64 11.08
N SER A 205 -5.08 11.13 12.31
CA SER A 205 -5.93 12.23 12.81
C SER A 205 -5.57 13.59 12.21
N GLU A 206 -6.54 14.48 12.06
CA GLU A 206 -6.31 15.89 11.70
C GLU A 206 -5.34 16.57 12.67
N GLU A 207 -5.43 16.30 13.98
CA GLU A 207 -4.56 16.88 14.99
C GLU A 207 -3.09 16.60 14.71
N LEU A 208 -2.78 15.42 14.17
CA LEU A 208 -1.42 15.08 13.76
C LEU A 208 -0.98 15.82 12.50
N PHE A 209 -1.85 15.98 11.50
CA PHE A 209 -1.56 16.83 10.33
C PHE A 209 -1.29 18.27 10.77
N GLN A 210 -2.14 18.79 11.64
CA GLN A 210 -2.02 20.13 12.20
C GLN A 210 -0.69 20.27 12.97
N ALA A 211 -0.35 19.33 13.85
CA ALA A 211 0.91 19.37 14.61
C ALA A 211 2.16 19.25 13.72
N ALA A 212 2.10 18.44 12.65
CA ALA A 212 3.22 18.25 11.75
C ALA A 212 3.44 19.43 10.78
N MET A 213 2.35 20.04 10.31
CA MET A 213 2.37 20.96 9.17
C MET A 213 2.08 22.41 9.53
N ALA A 214 1.46 22.69 10.68
CA ALA A 214 1.25 24.06 11.13
C ALA A 214 2.60 24.74 11.37
N GLN A 215 2.70 25.98 10.92
CA GLN A 215 3.90 26.78 11.10
C GLN A 215 3.55 28.26 11.08
N ASP A 216 4.30 29.02 11.85
CA ASP A 216 4.26 30.47 11.76
C ASP A 216 5.08 30.92 10.54
N VAL A 217 4.58 31.96 9.90
CA VAL A 217 5.21 32.65 8.79
C VAL A 217 5.71 33.97 9.32
N ASP A 218 7.00 34.23 9.14
CA ASP A 218 7.63 35.53 9.35
C ASP A 218 8.63 35.74 8.20
N ASP A 219 8.29 36.64 7.28
CA ASP A 219 9.06 36.87 6.06
C ASP A 219 9.17 38.36 5.74
N VAL A 220 10.38 38.81 5.40
CA VAL A 220 10.66 40.18 5.00
C VAL A 220 11.18 40.19 3.57
N GLY A 221 10.49 40.91 2.70
CA GLY A 221 10.81 40.93 1.27
C GLY A 221 10.58 42.27 0.60
N PRO A 222 11.13 42.49 -0.60
CA PRO A 222 10.90 43.71 -1.35
C PRO A 222 9.45 43.77 -1.86
N VAL A 223 8.86 44.96 -1.82
CA VAL A 223 7.56 45.28 -2.44
C VAL A 223 7.83 46.08 -3.71
N THR A 224 7.31 45.62 -4.83
CA THR A 224 7.31 46.37 -6.09
C THR A 224 5.92 46.31 -6.71
N ASP A 225 5.37 47.47 -7.08
CA ASP A 225 4.01 47.56 -7.62
C ASP A 225 3.83 48.73 -8.61
N LEU A 226 2.74 48.71 -9.37
CA LEU A 226 2.28 49.79 -10.23
C LEU A 226 0.79 50.03 -9.99
N ILE A 227 0.46 51.10 -9.26
CA ILE A 227 -0.92 51.43 -8.90
C ILE A 227 -1.29 52.78 -9.50
N LEU A 228 -2.30 52.79 -10.38
CA LEU A 228 -2.80 54.01 -11.03
C LEU A 228 -1.69 54.85 -11.71
N GLY A 229 -0.71 54.18 -12.31
CA GLY A 229 0.46 54.80 -12.95
C GLY A 229 1.58 55.23 -12.00
N THR A 230 1.45 54.99 -10.69
CA THR A 230 2.48 55.25 -9.67
C THR A 230 3.33 54.00 -9.49
N ARG A 231 4.64 54.09 -9.71
CA ARG A 231 5.59 52.99 -9.47
C ARG A 231 5.96 52.98 -7.99
N ILE A 232 5.67 51.89 -7.30
CA ILE A 232 5.84 51.74 -5.86
C ILE A 232 6.99 50.76 -5.59
N TYR A 233 7.89 51.14 -4.68
CA TYR A 233 9.00 50.33 -4.23
C TYR A 233 9.09 50.38 -2.70
N GLY A 234 9.49 49.31 -2.05
CA GLY A 234 9.63 49.31 -0.60
C GLY A 234 9.94 47.94 -0.04
N THR A 235 9.66 47.79 1.25
CA THR A 235 9.84 46.54 1.99
C THR A 235 8.52 46.16 2.65
N GLY A 236 8.20 44.88 2.62
CA GLY A 236 7.04 44.29 3.28
C GLY A 236 7.51 43.26 4.31
N HIS A 237 6.90 43.31 5.49
CA HIS A 237 7.05 42.30 6.54
C HIS A 237 5.73 41.55 6.66
N THR A 238 5.74 40.26 6.36
CA THR A 238 4.59 39.38 6.38
C THR A 238 4.67 38.48 7.60
N THR A 239 3.62 38.49 8.40
CA THR A 239 3.43 37.56 9.51
C THR A 239 2.15 36.76 9.30
N GLY A 240 2.11 35.52 9.73
CA GLY A 240 0.91 34.70 9.59
C GLY A 240 1.06 33.32 10.20
N LYS A 241 0.00 32.53 10.12
CA LYS A 241 -0.04 31.15 10.59
C LYS A 241 -0.63 30.25 9.51
N VAL A 242 0.05 29.14 9.27
CA VAL A 242 -0.43 28.03 8.44
C VAL A 242 -1.20 27.06 9.32
N SER A 243 -2.41 26.69 8.89
CA SER A 243 -3.20 25.58 9.43
C SER A 243 -3.54 24.59 8.34
N VAL A 244 -3.83 23.36 8.74
CA VAL A 244 -4.22 22.25 7.89
C VAL A 244 -5.48 21.61 8.47
N GLU A 245 -6.50 21.49 7.64
CA GLU A 245 -7.79 20.88 7.99
C GLU A 245 -8.10 19.76 7.00
N LEU A 246 -8.85 18.75 7.41
CA LEU A 246 -9.34 17.69 6.54
C LEU A 246 -10.74 18.04 6.03
N SER A 247 -10.98 17.76 4.74
CA SER A 247 -12.30 17.94 4.14
C SER A 247 -12.91 16.57 3.86
N PRO A 248 -14.13 16.27 4.35
CA PRO A 248 -14.79 15.00 4.07
C PRO A 248 -14.88 14.71 2.58
N SER A 249 -14.39 13.54 2.17
CA SER A 249 -14.39 13.09 0.78
C SER A 249 -14.09 11.58 0.68
N GLU A 250 -14.99 10.85 0.04
CA GLU A 250 -14.82 9.42 -0.25
C GLU A 250 -14.03 9.23 -1.56
N GLY A 251 -13.07 8.30 -1.56
CA GLY A 251 -12.27 7.93 -2.74
C GLY A 251 -11.27 8.98 -3.23
N LEU A 252 -11.32 10.20 -2.69
CA LEU A 252 -10.38 11.27 -2.97
C LEU A 252 -10.08 12.06 -1.71
N ALA A 253 -9.08 11.64 -0.95
CA ALA A 253 -8.68 12.32 0.27
C ALA A 253 -8.32 13.79 -0.02
N THR A 254 -8.87 14.70 0.78
CA THR A 254 -8.75 16.15 0.60
C THR A 254 -8.21 16.81 1.86
N VAL A 255 -7.05 17.45 1.71
CA VAL A 255 -6.38 18.23 2.75
C VAL A 255 -6.45 19.71 2.37
N LEU A 256 -6.93 20.56 3.27
CA LEU A 256 -7.05 22.01 3.07
C LEU A 256 -5.96 22.73 3.84
N ALA A 257 -4.99 23.31 3.13
CA ALA A 257 -4.01 24.21 3.72
C ALA A 257 -4.54 25.65 3.71
N THR A 258 -4.58 26.29 4.87
CA THR A 258 -5.01 27.68 5.03
C THR A 258 -3.89 28.52 5.64
N ILE A 259 -3.60 29.68 5.06
CA ILE A 259 -2.74 30.70 5.68
C ILE A 259 -3.60 31.89 6.03
N THR A 260 -3.54 32.32 7.29
CA THR A 260 -4.11 33.59 7.74
C THR A 260 -2.99 34.50 8.21
N GLY A 261 -2.92 35.72 7.70
CA GLY A 261 -1.81 36.61 8.02
C GLY A 261 -2.03 38.07 7.64
N ALA A 262 -0.99 38.86 7.86
CA ALA A 262 -0.94 40.24 7.49
C ALA A 262 0.46 40.65 7.02
N THR A 263 0.51 41.54 6.03
CA THR A 263 1.73 42.18 5.55
C THR A 263 1.69 43.66 5.87
N THR A 264 2.65 44.15 6.66
CA THR A 264 2.91 45.57 6.82
C THR A 264 3.97 46.03 5.82
N THR A 265 3.78 47.17 5.19
CA THR A 265 4.71 47.69 4.18
C THR A 265 5.15 49.11 4.49
N ASP A 266 6.40 49.43 4.17
CA ASP A 266 6.92 50.79 4.04
C ASP A 266 7.34 51.01 2.59
N THR A 267 6.72 51.98 1.92
CA THR A 267 6.85 52.15 0.47
C THR A 267 7.02 53.60 0.03
N VAL A 268 7.75 53.74 -1.08
CA VAL A 268 7.93 54.98 -1.82
C VAL A 268 7.33 54.84 -3.22
N GLY A 269 6.37 55.71 -3.56
CA GLY A 269 5.70 55.78 -4.85
C GLY A 269 6.19 56.95 -5.70
N TYR A 270 6.43 56.70 -6.99
CA TYR A 270 6.85 57.71 -7.96
C TYR A 270 5.80 57.89 -9.07
N ASN A 271 5.32 59.13 -9.25
CA ASN A 271 4.39 59.49 -10.33
C ASN A 271 4.74 60.87 -10.90
N GLY A 272 5.45 60.87 -12.05
CA GLY A 272 5.98 62.09 -12.65
C GLY A 272 6.89 62.87 -11.70
N PRO A 273 6.59 64.15 -11.38
CA PRO A 273 7.39 64.95 -10.46
C PRO A 273 7.09 64.68 -8.97
N VAL A 274 6.10 63.83 -8.65
CA VAL A 274 5.62 63.57 -7.28
C VAL A 274 6.27 62.31 -6.72
N VAL A 275 6.70 62.39 -5.46
CA VAL A 275 7.18 61.28 -4.63
C VAL A 275 6.24 61.16 -3.42
N LEU A 276 5.78 59.93 -3.16
CA LEU A 276 4.82 59.59 -2.13
C LEU A 276 5.49 58.62 -1.14
N TYR A 277 5.37 58.86 0.16
CA TYR A 277 5.79 57.94 1.22
C TYR A 277 4.55 57.40 1.90
N SER A 278 4.40 56.07 1.93
CA SER A 278 3.20 55.41 2.44
C SER A 278 3.52 54.16 3.21
N ASP A 279 2.74 53.92 4.27
CA ASP A 279 2.72 52.65 4.97
C ASP A 279 1.45 51.90 4.58
N GLY A 280 1.52 50.58 4.50
CA GLY A 280 0.37 49.74 4.17
C GLY A 280 0.18 48.61 5.17
N LEU A 281 -1.08 48.23 5.39
CA LEU A 281 -1.44 46.98 6.06
C LEU A 281 -2.33 46.17 5.11
N THR A 282 -1.90 44.97 4.77
CA THR A 282 -2.67 44.02 3.97
C THR A 282 -2.98 42.80 4.82
N SER A 283 -4.22 42.60 5.24
CA SER A 283 -4.68 41.35 5.86
C SER A 283 -5.12 40.37 4.76
N PHE A 284 -4.81 39.08 4.92
CA PHE A 284 -5.15 38.08 3.91
C PHE A 284 -5.48 36.70 4.48
N VAL A 285 -6.24 35.94 3.70
CA VAL A 285 -6.46 34.51 3.89
C VAL A 285 -6.20 33.81 2.54
N VAL A 286 -5.30 32.84 2.53
CA VAL A 286 -5.03 31.98 1.38
C VAL A 286 -5.51 30.57 1.70
N ARG A 287 -6.23 29.93 0.79
CA ARG A 287 -6.68 28.54 0.90
C ARG A 287 -6.24 27.73 -0.30
N LYS A 288 -5.70 26.54 -0.07
CA LYS A 288 -5.30 25.61 -1.14
C LYS A 288 -5.69 24.18 -0.78
N GLN A 289 -6.33 23.51 -1.73
CA GLN A 289 -6.70 22.10 -1.59
C GLN A 289 -5.61 21.21 -2.17
N ILE A 290 -5.18 20.24 -1.39
CA ILE A 290 -4.30 19.13 -1.77
C ILE A 290 -5.19 17.89 -1.85
N LEU A 291 -5.14 17.23 -3.00
CA LEU A 291 -5.95 16.08 -3.35
C LEU A 291 -5.03 14.86 -3.46
N ILE A 292 -5.44 13.76 -2.84
CA ILE A 292 -4.65 12.53 -2.73
C ILE A 292 -5.54 11.36 -3.13
N ASP A 293 -5.11 10.62 -4.15
CA ASP A 293 -5.69 9.33 -4.51
C ASP A 293 -4.70 8.19 -4.21
N GLY A 294 -4.98 6.99 -4.69
CA GLY A 294 -4.09 5.84 -4.51
C GLY A 294 -2.83 5.85 -5.38
N GLU A 295 -2.65 6.84 -6.25
CA GLU A 295 -1.58 6.88 -7.25
C GLU A 295 -0.69 8.12 -7.16
N LYS A 296 -1.25 9.27 -6.77
CA LYS A 296 -0.59 10.57 -6.83
C LYS A 296 -1.23 11.60 -5.91
N LEU A 297 -0.52 12.71 -5.74
CA LEU A 297 -0.99 13.93 -5.11
C LEU A 297 -1.04 15.05 -6.14
N TRP A 298 -2.02 15.93 -6.04
CA TRP A 298 -2.06 17.16 -6.82
C TRP A 298 -2.77 18.26 -6.04
N THR A 299 -2.79 19.46 -6.60
CA THR A 299 -3.41 20.60 -5.92
C THR A 299 -4.31 21.38 -6.83
N GLN A 300 -5.36 21.96 -6.27
CA GLN A 300 -6.12 23.01 -6.94
C GLN A 300 -5.38 24.36 -6.81
N PRO A 301 -5.65 25.33 -7.72
CA PRO A 301 -5.11 26.68 -7.59
C PRO A 301 -5.47 27.32 -6.24
N ALA A 302 -4.54 28.07 -5.65
CA ALA A 302 -4.79 28.81 -4.42
C ALA A 302 -5.91 29.84 -4.62
N LYS A 303 -6.79 29.94 -3.62
CA LYS A 303 -7.81 30.98 -3.52
C LYS A 303 -7.42 31.94 -2.41
N THR A 304 -7.20 33.21 -2.76
CA THR A 304 -6.80 34.25 -1.82
C THR A 304 -7.88 35.32 -1.70
N SER A 305 -8.12 35.77 -0.48
CA SER A 305 -8.80 37.03 -0.20
C SER A 305 -7.82 37.95 0.52
N ALA A 306 -7.63 39.17 0.03
CA ALA A 306 -6.77 40.15 0.68
C ALA A 306 -7.48 41.51 0.78
N THR A 307 -7.13 42.28 1.80
CA THR A 307 -7.65 43.64 1.98
C THR A 307 -6.51 44.54 2.41
N THR A 308 -6.22 45.54 1.57
CA THR A 308 -5.14 46.50 1.78
C THR A 308 -5.69 47.85 2.23
N HIS A 309 -5.05 48.42 3.26
CA HIS A 309 -5.24 49.80 3.67
C HIS A 309 -3.90 50.51 3.65
N ALA A 310 -3.74 51.47 2.73
CA ALA A 310 -2.53 52.30 2.67
C ALA A 310 -2.76 53.69 3.30
N THR A 311 -1.82 54.14 4.13
CA THR A 311 -1.78 55.48 4.69
C THR A 311 -0.61 56.25 4.09
N VAL A 312 -0.92 57.35 3.39
CA VAL A 312 0.09 58.25 2.87
C VAL A 312 0.63 59.10 4.02
N ARG A 313 1.89 58.86 4.41
CA ARG A 313 2.59 59.63 5.43
C ARG A 313 2.98 61.02 4.93
N SER A 314 3.53 61.07 3.73
CA SER A 314 4.07 62.31 3.17
C SER A 314 4.03 62.28 1.65
N LEU A 315 3.92 63.47 1.06
CA LEU A 315 3.94 63.68 -0.39
C LEU A 315 4.77 64.94 -0.66
N CYS A 316 5.78 64.81 -1.51
CA CYS A 316 6.58 65.94 -1.95
C CYS A 316 6.77 65.94 -3.47
N THR A 317 7.09 67.11 -4.02
CA THR A 317 7.50 67.24 -5.41
C THR A 317 9.01 67.35 -5.53
N ARG A 318 9.61 66.71 -6.54
CA ARG A 318 11.08 66.76 -6.77
C ARG A 318 11.65 68.16 -6.95
N ARG A 319 10.81 69.15 -7.31
CA ARG A 319 11.17 70.56 -7.52
C ARG A 319 10.47 71.54 -6.56
N GLY A 320 9.83 71.06 -5.48
CA GLY A 320 9.29 71.90 -4.40
C GLY A 320 8.07 72.79 -4.74
N SER A 321 7.22 72.39 -5.69
CA SER A 321 6.02 73.15 -6.09
C SER A 321 4.80 72.86 -5.21
N ARG A 322 4.44 73.83 -4.34
CA ARG A 322 3.27 73.76 -3.44
C ARG A 322 1.92 73.59 -4.16
N LEU A 323 1.78 74.13 -5.38
CA LEU A 323 0.56 73.98 -6.16
C LEU A 323 0.38 72.53 -6.65
N ILE A 324 1.46 71.93 -7.15
CA ILE A 324 1.47 70.54 -7.60
C ILE A 324 1.21 69.60 -6.41
N GLU A 325 1.79 69.89 -5.24
CA GLU A 325 1.53 69.11 -4.01
C GLU A 325 0.06 69.16 -3.57
N ARG A 326 -0.60 70.33 -3.59
CA ARG A 326 -2.05 70.43 -3.29
C ARG A 326 -2.89 69.61 -4.27
N MET A 327 -2.59 69.68 -5.56
CA MET A 327 -3.29 68.90 -6.58
C MET A 327 -3.07 67.39 -6.38
N ALA A 328 -1.84 67.00 -6.04
CA ALA A 328 -1.48 65.61 -5.77
C ALA A 328 -2.21 65.08 -4.53
N TRP A 329 -2.25 65.82 -3.42
CA TRP A 329 -3.04 65.46 -2.24
C TRP A 329 -4.53 65.29 -2.55
N LYS A 330 -5.13 66.22 -3.32
CA LYS A 330 -6.53 66.11 -3.75
C LYS A 330 -6.78 64.83 -4.57
N ARG A 331 -5.82 64.47 -5.44
CA ARG A 331 -5.91 63.26 -6.27
C ARG A 331 -5.74 61.99 -5.44
N VAL A 332 -4.80 61.95 -4.50
CA VAL A 332 -4.62 60.83 -3.55
C VAL A 332 -5.91 60.54 -2.81
N TRP A 333 -6.54 61.55 -2.20
CA TRP A 333 -7.79 61.36 -1.47
C TRP A 333 -8.94 60.89 -2.37
N LYS A 334 -9.06 61.44 -3.59
CA LYS A 334 -10.08 61.02 -4.55
C LYS A 334 -9.90 59.58 -5.03
N GLN A 335 -8.66 59.10 -5.10
CA GLN A 335 -8.31 57.78 -5.66
C GLN A 335 -8.00 56.73 -4.59
N LYS A 336 -8.03 57.07 -3.29
CA LYS A 336 -7.61 56.18 -2.20
C LYS A 336 -8.30 54.82 -2.24
N CYS A 337 -9.64 54.77 -2.27
CA CYS A 337 -10.36 53.50 -2.26
C CYS A 337 -10.09 52.66 -3.52
N GLN A 338 -9.90 53.32 -4.68
CA GLN A 338 -9.54 52.63 -5.92
C GLN A 338 -8.11 52.07 -5.84
N ALA A 339 -7.16 52.82 -5.26
CA ALA A 339 -5.79 52.39 -5.05
C ALA A 339 -5.72 51.20 -4.07
N ASP A 340 -6.43 51.29 -2.94
CA ASP A 340 -6.54 50.21 -1.94
C ASP A 340 -7.17 48.94 -2.55
N TRP A 341 -8.19 49.08 -3.41
CA TRP A 341 -8.79 47.95 -4.14
C TRP A 341 -7.80 47.32 -5.15
N ILE A 342 -7.07 48.12 -5.93
CA ILE A 342 -6.04 47.61 -6.86
C ILE A 342 -4.94 46.90 -6.07
N ALA A 343 -4.47 47.50 -4.98
CA ALA A 343 -3.46 46.91 -4.10
C ALA A 343 -3.93 45.55 -3.56
N SER A 344 -5.19 45.46 -3.12
CA SER A 344 -5.79 44.21 -2.64
C SER A 344 -5.80 43.14 -3.72
N ARG A 345 -6.18 43.47 -4.96
CA ARG A 345 -6.16 42.52 -6.09
C ARG A 345 -4.74 42.07 -6.46
N HIS A 346 -3.77 42.98 -6.47
CA HIS A 346 -2.38 42.62 -6.72
C HIS A 346 -1.82 41.75 -5.59
N ALA A 347 -2.17 42.04 -4.34
CA ALA A 347 -1.82 41.20 -3.19
C ALA A 347 -2.41 39.80 -3.33
N GLU A 348 -3.70 39.67 -3.67
CA GLU A 348 -4.35 38.37 -3.93
C GLU A 348 -3.59 37.55 -4.99
N GLN A 349 -3.24 38.16 -6.12
CA GLN A 349 -2.52 37.49 -7.20
C GLN A 349 -1.12 37.04 -6.79
N LYS A 350 -0.34 37.93 -6.16
CA LYS A 350 1.04 37.64 -5.72
C LYS A 350 1.07 36.56 -4.64
N LEU A 351 0.19 36.66 -3.64
CA LEU A 351 0.07 35.67 -2.56
C LEU A 351 -0.36 34.30 -3.10
N SER A 352 -1.35 34.27 -4.01
CA SER A 352 -1.78 33.02 -4.65
C SER A 352 -0.64 32.38 -5.44
N ALA A 353 0.06 33.15 -6.28
CA ALA A 353 1.16 32.65 -7.10
C ALA A 353 2.32 32.12 -6.25
N ARG A 354 2.69 32.83 -5.17
CA ARG A 354 3.74 32.40 -4.25
C ARG A 354 3.35 31.10 -3.55
N PHE A 355 2.15 31.03 -2.99
CA PHE A 355 1.68 29.84 -2.29
C PHE A 355 1.53 28.65 -3.24
N ASP A 356 1.12 28.91 -4.49
CA ASP A 356 1.06 27.89 -5.52
C ASP A 356 2.43 27.30 -5.84
N GLN A 357 3.45 28.15 -5.95
CA GLN A 357 4.83 27.75 -6.18
C GLN A 357 5.41 26.96 -4.99
N GLU A 358 5.22 27.44 -3.76
CA GLU A 358 5.74 26.80 -2.55
C GLU A 358 5.14 25.40 -2.37
N VAL A 359 3.82 25.26 -2.43
CA VAL A 359 3.19 23.93 -2.32
C VAL A 359 3.54 23.05 -3.53
N GLY A 360 3.57 23.60 -4.74
CA GLY A 360 3.93 22.85 -5.96
C GLY A 360 5.34 22.25 -5.89
N SER A 361 6.28 22.95 -5.26
CA SER A 361 7.66 22.46 -5.05
C SER A 361 7.75 21.22 -4.15
N LEU A 362 6.72 20.94 -3.34
CA LEU A 362 6.64 19.75 -2.49
C LEU A 362 5.95 18.58 -3.19
N ILE A 363 4.96 18.87 -4.03
CA ILE A 363 4.12 17.84 -4.68
C ILE A 363 4.86 17.10 -5.79
N GLY A 364 5.69 17.80 -6.58
CA GLY A 364 6.48 17.19 -7.65
C GLY A 364 7.38 16.04 -7.15
N PRO A 365 8.31 16.33 -6.21
CA PRO A 365 9.17 15.30 -5.62
C PRO A 365 8.39 14.19 -4.89
N ALA A 366 7.30 14.52 -4.20
CA ALA A 366 6.47 13.51 -3.55
C ALA A 366 5.85 12.53 -4.56
N ASN A 367 5.36 13.02 -5.71
CA ASN A 367 4.87 12.16 -6.78
C ASN A 367 5.99 11.32 -7.40
N GLU A 368 7.17 11.89 -7.64
CA GLU A 368 8.32 11.13 -8.14
C GLU A 368 8.70 9.99 -7.18
N ASP A 369 8.69 10.25 -5.89
CA ASP A 369 8.95 9.24 -4.86
C ASP A 369 7.86 8.14 -4.85
N ILE A 370 6.59 8.50 -4.91
CA ILE A 370 5.49 7.52 -5.01
C ILE A 370 5.64 6.66 -6.26
N GLN A 371 5.95 7.26 -7.40
CA GLN A 371 6.08 6.50 -8.65
C GLN A 371 7.34 5.61 -8.63
N ASN A 372 8.49 6.15 -8.24
CA ASN A 372 9.78 5.47 -8.40
C ASN A 372 10.18 4.58 -7.22
N LYS A 373 9.79 4.93 -5.98
CA LYS A 373 10.16 4.18 -4.78
C LYS A 373 9.09 3.19 -4.34
N LEU A 374 7.81 3.46 -4.64
CA LEU A 374 6.68 2.61 -4.23
C LEU A 374 6.04 1.87 -5.41
N ARG A 375 5.40 2.59 -6.33
CA ARG A 375 4.56 1.98 -7.37
C ARG A 375 5.35 1.12 -8.35
N ARG A 376 6.34 1.71 -9.04
CA ARG A 376 7.09 1.02 -10.09
C ARG A 376 7.78 -0.26 -9.58
N PRO A 377 8.51 -0.26 -8.44
CA PRO A 377 9.15 -1.48 -7.94
C PRO A 377 8.17 -2.61 -7.62
N LEU A 378 6.97 -2.28 -7.13
CA LEU A 378 5.91 -3.24 -6.82
C LEU A 378 5.23 -3.74 -8.11
N LEU A 379 4.90 -2.85 -9.04
CA LEU A 379 4.30 -3.20 -10.33
C LEU A 379 5.21 -4.10 -11.16
N GLU A 380 6.52 -3.81 -11.21
CA GLU A 380 7.50 -4.62 -11.95
C GLU A 380 7.62 -6.06 -11.42
N ARG A 381 7.17 -6.33 -10.19
CA ARG A 381 7.15 -7.65 -9.54
C ARG A 381 5.76 -8.23 -9.33
N GLY A 382 4.70 -7.53 -9.77
CA GLY A 382 3.32 -7.97 -9.56
C GLY A 382 2.90 -7.97 -8.09
N LEU A 383 3.48 -7.06 -7.28
CA LEU A 383 3.26 -6.94 -5.84
C LEU A 383 2.42 -5.71 -5.47
N TYR A 384 2.03 -4.88 -6.46
CA TYR A 384 1.18 -3.72 -6.20
C TYR A 384 -0.21 -4.20 -5.75
N PRO A 385 -0.84 -3.57 -4.73
CA PRO A 385 -2.15 -3.99 -4.25
C PRO A 385 -3.22 -3.92 -5.35
N GLU A 386 -4.22 -4.80 -5.26
CA GLU A 386 -5.35 -4.86 -6.20
C GLU A 386 -6.20 -3.60 -6.10
N SER A 387 -6.39 -3.09 -4.88
CA SER A 387 -7.00 -1.79 -4.65
C SER A 387 -6.28 -1.01 -3.55
N LEU A 388 -6.25 0.31 -3.72
CA LEU A 388 -5.75 1.26 -2.74
C LEU A 388 -6.67 2.49 -2.81
N ALA A 389 -7.31 2.81 -1.68
CA ALA A 389 -8.20 3.95 -1.56
C ALA A 389 -7.73 4.88 -0.44
N CYS A 390 -7.77 6.18 -0.72
CA CYS A 390 -7.55 7.24 0.25
C CYS A 390 -8.86 7.99 0.46
N ALA A 391 -9.24 8.25 1.70
CA ALA A 391 -10.43 9.00 2.05
C ALA A 391 -10.16 9.92 3.23
N THR A 392 -10.91 11.00 3.33
CA THR A 392 -10.90 11.91 4.48
C THR A 392 -12.30 12.05 5.04
N ASP A 393 -12.44 12.14 6.36
CA ASP A 393 -13.61 12.68 7.03
C ASP A 393 -13.25 14.03 7.68
N ALA A 394 -14.02 14.47 8.68
CA ALA A 394 -13.78 15.75 9.34
C ALA A 394 -12.54 15.72 10.25
N ASP A 395 -12.16 14.56 10.77
CA ASP A 395 -11.13 14.43 11.80
C ASP A 395 -10.02 13.44 11.40
N ARG A 396 -10.17 12.72 10.28
CA ARG A 396 -9.30 11.60 9.92
C ARG A 396 -9.01 11.51 8.43
N PHE A 397 -7.76 11.24 8.11
CA PHE A 397 -7.32 10.71 6.84
C PHE A 397 -7.19 9.19 6.96
N SER A 398 -7.69 8.45 5.98
CA SER A 398 -7.63 7.00 5.97
C SER A 398 -7.10 6.45 4.66
N VAL A 399 -6.32 5.37 4.77
CA VAL A 399 -5.84 4.54 3.66
C VAL A 399 -6.38 3.15 3.87
N SER A 400 -7.04 2.59 2.86
CA SER A 400 -7.48 1.19 2.86
C SER A 400 -6.92 0.49 1.64
N LEU A 401 -6.47 -0.75 1.79
CA LEU A 401 -5.90 -1.52 0.67
C LEU A 401 -6.35 -2.98 0.68
N LEU A 402 -6.31 -3.56 -0.51
CA LEU A 402 -6.39 -5.00 -0.75
C LEU A 402 -5.08 -5.49 -1.35
N GLN A 403 -4.30 -6.20 -0.56
CA GLN A 403 -3.18 -6.98 -1.06
C GLN A 403 -3.67 -8.40 -1.38
N ALA A 404 -4.01 -8.67 -2.64
CA ALA A 404 -4.44 -9.98 -3.11
C ALA A 404 -3.99 -10.18 -4.56
N GLY A 405 -3.59 -11.40 -4.89
CA GLY A 405 -3.54 -11.88 -6.25
C GLY A 405 -4.91 -12.38 -6.72
N ARG A 406 -4.99 -12.83 -7.97
CA ARG A 406 -6.24 -13.26 -8.62
C ARG A 406 -7.05 -14.29 -7.81
N PHE A 407 -6.40 -15.16 -7.06
CA PHE A 407 -7.06 -16.25 -6.33
C PHE A 407 -7.01 -16.07 -4.81
N ASP A 408 -6.42 -14.98 -4.33
CA ASP A 408 -6.17 -14.77 -2.91
C ASP A 408 -7.37 -14.11 -2.21
N PHE A 409 -7.45 -14.25 -0.90
CA PHE A 409 -8.55 -13.74 -0.08
C PHE A 409 -8.09 -12.53 0.77
N GLY A 410 -8.99 -11.58 1.00
CA GLY A 410 -8.80 -10.45 1.91
C GLY A 410 -9.14 -10.81 3.36
N ALA A 411 -9.52 -9.82 4.17
CA ALA A 411 -9.89 -10.05 5.57
C ALA A 411 -11.37 -10.36 5.70
N ALA A 412 -11.72 -11.45 6.40
CA ALA A 412 -13.11 -11.88 6.54
C ALA A 412 -13.95 -11.01 7.48
N THR A 413 -13.29 -10.25 8.33
CA THR A 413 -13.87 -9.43 9.38
C THR A 413 -13.43 -7.99 9.21
N ALA A 414 -14.18 -7.05 9.81
CA ALA A 414 -13.76 -5.66 9.88
C ALA A 414 -12.54 -5.51 10.81
N PRO A 415 -11.64 -4.54 10.54
CA PRO A 415 -10.52 -4.26 11.44
C PRO A 415 -11.00 -3.81 12.82
N PRO A 416 -10.27 -4.11 13.91
CA PRO A 416 -10.54 -3.56 15.23
C PRO A 416 -10.58 -2.03 15.23
N GLU A 417 -11.48 -1.44 16.02
CA GLU A 417 -11.55 0.00 16.17
C GLU A 417 -10.33 0.55 16.94
N PRO A 418 -9.83 1.75 16.56
CA PRO A 418 -8.72 2.39 17.26
C PRO A 418 -9.10 2.82 18.68
N ALA A 419 -8.10 2.82 19.56
CA ALA A 419 -8.21 3.44 20.87
C ALA A 419 -8.64 4.92 20.75
N ALA A 420 -9.46 5.36 21.71
CA ALA A 420 -9.94 6.74 21.75
C ALA A 420 -8.75 7.72 21.85
N GLY A 421 -8.76 8.76 21.01
CA GLY A 421 -7.70 9.77 20.98
C GLY A 421 -6.40 9.32 20.31
N ALA A 422 -6.37 8.18 19.62
CA ALA A 422 -5.21 7.78 18.82
C ALA A 422 -5.03 8.69 17.59
N ASP A 423 -3.82 9.20 17.41
CA ASP A 423 -3.42 10.04 16.28
C ASP A 423 -3.04 9.21 15.04
N ILE A 424 -2.54 7.99 15.26
CA ILE A 424 -2.24 7.02 14.20
C ILE A 424 -2.85 5.68 14.59
N HIS A 425 -3.53 5.04 13.65
CA HIS A 425 -3.96 3.64 13.79
C HIS A 425 -3.59 2.86 12.55
N VAL A 426 -3.06 1.66 12.74
CA VAL A 426 -2.73 0.72 11.67
C VAL A 426 -3.32 -0.62 12.03
N ALA A 427 -4.16 -1.16 11.16
CA ALA A 427 -4.72 -2.49 11.24
C ALA A 427 -4.27 -3.29 10.01
N VAL A 428 -3.61 -4.42 10.24
CA VAL A 428 -3.11 -5.32 9.21
C VAL A 428 -3.73 -6.70 9.42
N HIS A 429 -4.44 -7.21 8.43
CA HIS A 429 -4.94 -8.58 8.46
C HIS A 429 -3.85 -9.54 7.99
N GLU A 430 -3.82 -10.75 8.55
CA GLU A 430 -2.82 -11.78 8.24
C GLU A 430 -2.74 -12.08 6.74
N SER A 431 -3.89 -12.05 6.04
CA SER A 431 -3.93 -12.27 4.60
C SER A 431 -3.16 -11.22 3.80
N MET A 432 -3.01 -9.97 4.27
CA MET A 432 -2.18 -8.98 3.57
C MET A 432 -0.72 -9.46 3.50
N ILE A 433 -0.16 -9.87 4.65
CA ILE A 433 1.23 -10.30 4.76
C ILE A 433 1.42 -11.66 4.07
N ASN A 434 0.48 -12.57 4.25
CA ASN A 434 0.52 -13.90 3.66
C ASN A 434 0.44 -13.85 2.12
N ASN A 435 -0.45 -13.04 1.56
CA ASN A 435 -0.56 -12.86 0.11
C ASN A 435 0.69 -12.17 -0.45
N PHE A 436 1.14 -11.08 0.20
CA PHE A 436 2.35 -10.36 -0.23
C PHE A 436 3.58 -11.28 -0.27
N THR A 437 3.80 -12.03 0.81
CA THR A 437 4.99 -12.89 0.93
C THR A 437 4.88 -14.13 0.05
N ALA A 438 3.68 -14.67 -0.19
CA ALA A 438 3.47 -15.73 -1.18
C ALA A 438 3.86 -15.26 -2.58
N SER A 439 3.49 -14.05 -3.00
CA SER A 439 3.90 -13.50 -4.30
C SER A 439 5.37 -13.10 -4.34
N ALA A 440 5.90 -12.52 -3.27
CA ALA A 440 7.25 -11.94 -3.26
C ALA A 440 8.35 -12.98 -3.06
N LEU A 441 8.11 -14.04 -2.26
CA LEU A 441 9.15 -14.93 -1.77
C LEU A 441 9.01 -16.38 -2.24
N ALA A 442 7.87 -16.80 -2.83
CA ALA A 442 7.66 -18.22 -3.16
C ALA A 442 8.74 -18.77 -4.10
N GLY A 443 9.51 -19.73 -3.60
CA GLY A 443 10.62 -20.35 -4.34
C GLY A 443 11.83 -19.45 -4.60
N MET A 444 11.79 -18.19 -4.12
CA MET A 444 12.87 -17.22 -4.29
C MET A 444 14.10 -17.60 -3.46
N ILE A 445 15.28 -17.28 -3.98
CA ILE A 445 16.54 -17.32 -3.25
C ILE A 445 16.84 -15.91 -2.78
N LEU A 446 16.93 -15.73 -1.45
CA LEU A 446 17.33 -14.49 -0.82
C LEU A 446 18.67 -14.69 -0.13
N ARG A 447 19.67 -13.91 -0.54
CA ARG A 447 21.03 -13.93 0.01
C ARG A 447 21.20 -12.83 1.05
N GLU A 448 22.14 -13.01 1.97
CA GLU A 448 22.42 -12.10 3.10
C GLU A 448 22.51 -10.62 2.70
N GLU A 449 23.25 -10.30 1.64
CA GLU A 449 23.39 -8.92 1.14
C GLU A 449 22.02 -8.28 0.89
N ARG A 450 21.13 -9.03 0.23
CA ARG A 450 19.82 -8.54 -0.16
C ARG A 450 18.88 -8.38 1.03
N VAL A 451 18.97 -9.29 2.02
CA VAL A 451 18.26 -9.16 3.29
C VAL A 451 18.69 -7.88 4.01
N ARG A 452 19.99 -7.58 3.99
CA ARG A 452 20.55 -6.38 4.62
C ARG A 452 20.11 -5.10 3.93
N GLU A 453 20.14 -5.06 2.60
CA GLU A 453 19.61 -3.94 1.81
C GLU A 453 18.12 -3.71 2.09
N ALA A 454 17.34 -4.79 2.20
CA ALA A 454 15.93 -4.71 2.56
C ALA A 454 15.74 -4.19 3.99
N ALA A 455 16.54 -4.66 4.95
CA ALA A 455 16.50 -4.18 6.34
C ALA A 455 16.80 -2.68 6.43
N ILE A 456 17.86 -2.20 5.77
CA ILE A 456 18.19 -0.76 5.74
C ILE A 456 17.04 0.04 5.12
N ARG A 457 16.45 -0.45 4.02
CA ARG A 457 15.35 0.25 3.35
C ARG A 457 14.09 0.33 4.20
N LEU A 458 13.77 -0.74 4.94
CA LEU A 458 12.53 -0.87 5.69
C LEU A 458 12.63 -0.33 7.12
N LEU A 459 13.78 -0.52 7.77
CA LEU A 459 14.00 -0.22 9.19
C LEU A 459 14.99 0.93 9.40
N GLY A 460 15.65 1.42 8.35
CA GLY A 460 16.71 2.44 8.43
C GLY A 460 18.08 1.89 8.85
N GLU A 461 18.12 0.72 9.49
CA GLU A 461 19.33 0.07 9.96
C GLU A 461 19.28 -1.46 9.80
N VAL A 462 20.43 -2.10 10.00
CA VAL A 462 20.54 -3.57 10.00
C VAL A 462 20.43 -4.06 11.44
N PRO A 463 19.40 -4.87 11.78
CA PRO A 463 19.30 -5.47 13.11
C PRO A 463 20.58 -6.23 13.48
N GLU A 464 20.98 -6.20 14.75
CA GLU A 464 22.20 -6.87 15.24
C GLU A 464 22.30 -8.34 14.80
N GLY A 465 21.17 -9.07 14.81
CA GLY A 465 21.12 -10.48 14.38
C GLY A 465 21.35 -10.73 12.88
N LEU A 466 21.32 -9.68 12.06
CA LEU A 466 21.49 -9.74 10.61
C LEU A 466 22.79 -9.07 10.14
N LYS A 467 23.61 -8.54 11.06
CA LYS A 467 24.92 -7.99 10.71
C LYS A 467 25.88 -9.14 10.34
N PRO A 468 26.78 -8.91 9.37
CA PRO A 468 27.75 -9.92 8.96
C PRO A 468 28.73 -10.23 10.10
N GLU A 469 28.98 -11.52 10.32
CA GLU A 469 30.05 -12.00 11.21
C GLU A 469 31.35 -12.05 10.39
N ALA A 470 32.43 -11.37 10.83
CA ALA A 470 33.64 -11.13 10.03
C ALA A 470 34.36 -12.39 9.49
N GLU A 471 34.12 -13.56 10.09
CA GLU A 471 34.70 -14.84 9.71
C GLU A 471 33.66 -15.86 9.22
N ALA A 472 32.39 -15.48 9.10
CA ALA A 472 31.33 -16.38 8.65
C ALA A 472 31.10 -16.28 7.14
N GLU A 473 30.86 -17.44 6.52
CA GLU A 473 30.42 -17.51 5.12
C GLU A 473 29.05 -16.84 4.94
N PRO A 474 28.81 -16.16 3.79
CA PRO A 474 27.53 -15.52 3.51
C PRO A 474 26.38 -16.51 3.50
N TRP A 475 25.26 -16.20 4.16
CA TRP A 475 24.12 -17.11 4.20
C TRP A 475 23.07 -16.80 3.12
N GLY A 476 22.19 -17.77 2.89
CA GLY A 476 21.03 -17.59 2.03
C GLY A 476 19.90 -18.55 2.34
N ILE A 477 18.70 -18.21 1.88
CA ILE A 477 17.50 -19.03 1.99
C ILE A 477 16.88 -19.15 0.61
N LYS A 478 16.67 -20.39 0.14
CA LYS A 478 15.65 -20.68 -0.87
C LYS A 478 14.36 -20.95 -0.13
N PHE A 479 13.37 -20.09 -0.29
CA PHE A 479 12.08 -20.26 0.35
C PHE A 479 11.29 -21.42 -0.26
N GLN A 480 10.36 -21.96 0.50
CA GLN A 480 9.40 -22.93 -0.03
C GLN A 480 8.50 -22.28 -1.10
N PRO A 481 8.03 -23.06 -2.09
CA PRO A 481 7.12 -22.54 -3.13
C PRO A 481 5.72 -22.24 -2.60
N LEU A 482 5.36 -22.74 -1.41
CA LEU A 482 4.08 -22.51 -0.76
C LEU A 482 4.32 -21.94 0.63
N ARG A 483 3.64 -20.83 0.96
CA ARG A 483 3.68 -20.16 2.27
C ARG A 483 5.11 -19.86 2.77
N PRO A 484 5.94 -19.18 1.96
CA PRO A 484 7.36 -18.94 2.25
C PRO A 484 7.60 -18.16 3.55
N ALA A 485 6.71 -17.22 3.85
CA ALA A 485 6.54 -16.63 5.16
C ALA A 485 5.05 -16.64 5.49
N TRP A 486 4.72 -16.73 6.77
CA TRP A 486 3.36 -16.89 7.23
C TRP A 486 3.15 -16.22 8.57
N VAL A 487 2.06 -15.47 8.71
CA VAL A 487 1.60 -14.92 9.98
C VAL A 487 0.20 -15.39 10.30
N ALA A 488 -0.11 -15.48 11.59
CA ALA A 488 -1.45 -15.72 12.10
C ALA A 488 -1.72 -14.83 13.31
N PHE A 489 -2.90 -14.22 13.39
CA PHE A 489 -3.29 -13.28 14.45
C PHE A 489 -4.58 -13.75 15.15
N GLU A 490 -4.45 -14.23 16.38
CA GLU A 490 -5.57 -14.83 17.13
C GLU A 490 -5.36 -14.68 18.63
N ASP A 491 -6.46 -14.47 19.38
CA ASP A 491 -6.50 -14.56 20.84
C ASP A 491 -5.37 -13.83 21.61
N GLY A 492 -5.07 -12.60 21.21
CA GLY A 492 -4.01 -11.78 21.83
C GLY A 492 -2.60 -12.28 21.52
N ARG A 493 -2.45 -13.14 20.51
CA ARG A 493 -1.18 -13.69 20.05
C ARG A 493 -0.97 -13.42 18.57
N PHE A 494 0.30 -13.37 18.21
CA PHE A 494 0.71 -13.45 16.81
C PHE A 494 1.80 -14.49 16.63
N THR A 495 1.68 -15.25 15.55
CA THR A 495 2.67 -16.24 15.14
C THR A 495 3.32 -15.79 13.85
N ILE A 496 4.64 -15.94 13.74
CA ILE A 496 5.43 -15.64 12.55
C ILE A 496 6.21 -16.89 12.19
N SER A 497 6.11 -17.35 10.94
CA SER A 497 6.83 -18.51 10.43
C SER A 497 7.59 -18.17 9.15
N ILE A 498 8.86 -18.56 9.09
CA ILE A 498 9.72 -18.48 7.89
C ILE A 498 9.98 -19.91 7.42
N ARG A 499 9.65 -20.21 6.17
CA ARG A 499 9.71 -21.57 5.60
C ARG A 499 10.79 -21.69 4.54
N GLY A 500 11.95 -22.19 4.93
CA GLY A 500 13.07 -22.45 4.03
C GLY A 500 12.97 -23.85 3.40
N GLY A 501 13.08 -23.93 2.07
CA GLY A 501 13.26 -25.18 1.34
C GLY A 501 14.73 -25.64 1.33
N THR A 502 15.66 -24.68 1.25
CA THR A 502 17.12 -24.93 1.32
C THR A 502 17.80 -23.74 1.99
N PHE A 503 18.76 -24.01 2.87
CA PHE A 503 19.63 -22.98 3.45
C PHE A 503 21.03 -23.04 2.84
N TYR A 504 21.71 -21.90 2.75
CA TYR A 504 23.04 -21.78 2.17
C TYR A 504 24.01 -21.15 3.18
N GLU A 505 25.23 -21.65 3.18
CA GLU A 505 26.40 -21.10 3.87
C GLU A 505 27.54 -21.08 2.84
N GLY A 506 27.76 -19.93 2.19
CA GLY A 506 28.51 -19.83 0.95
C GLY A 506 27.86 -20.68 -0.16
N GLU A 507 28.62 -21.65 -0.68
CA GLU A 507 28.15 -22.63 -1.66
C GLU A 507 27.56 -23.91 -1.02
N LYS A 508 27.75 -24.09 0.29
CA LYS A 508 27.29 -25.28 1.00
C LYS A 508 25.77 -25.23 1.20
N LYS A 509 25.10 -26.33 0.85
CA LYS A 509 23.65 -26.49 0.98
C LYS A 509 23.30 -27.24 2.25
N HIS A 510 22.28 -26.74 2.95
CA HIS A 510 21.70 -27.32 4.14
C HIS A 510 20.22 -27.67 3.91
N PRO A 511 19.69 -28.70 4.60
CA PRO A 511 18.27 -29.06 4.51
C PRO A 511 17.34 -27.90 4.86
N GLY A 512 16.15 -27.90 4.27
CA GLY A 512 15.07 -26.97 4.62
C GLY A 512 14.61 -27.12 6.07
N MET A 513 14.15 -26.00 6.63
CA MET A 513 13.66 -25.84 8.00
C MET A 513 12.58 -24.76 8.00
N ASP A 514 11.53 -24.99 8.78
CA ASP A 514 10.53 -24.01 9.16
C ASP A 514 10.93 -23.44 10.53
N VAL A 515 11.01 -22.11 10.62
CA VAL A 515 11.33 -21.38 11.85
C VAL A 515 10.09 -20.61 12.28
N THR A 516 9.53 -20.94 13.43
CA THR A 516 8.31 -20.33 13.96
C THR A 516 8.56 -19.68 15.32
N ALA A 517 8.07 -18.46 15.47
CA ALA A 517 8.02 -17.72 16.73
C ALA A 517 6.58 -17.33 17.03
N THR A 518 6.15 -17.53 18.28
CA THR A 518 4.82 -17.15 18.75
C THR A 518 4.97 -16.14 19.87
N TYR A 519 4.22 -15.06 19.83
CA TYR A 519 4.23 -14.02 20.84
C TYR A 519 2.84 -13.86 21.45
N ARG A 520 2.81 -13.54 22.74
CA ARG A 520 1.60 -13.06 23.42
C ARG A 520 1.77 -11.58 23.71
N ILE A 521 0.79 -10.78 23.35
CA ILE A 521 0.73 -9.38 23.70
C ILE A 521 0.25 -9.26 25.16
N VAL A 522 0.96 -8.50 25.97
CA VAL A 522 0.69 -8.30 27.39
C VAL A 522 0.88 -6.82 27.77
N GLY A 523 0.26 -6.42 28.88
CA GLY A 523 0.31 -5.04 29.37
C GLY A 523 -0.96 -4.25 29.01
N GLU A 524 -1.05 -3.04 29.54
CA GLU A 524 -2.15 -2.11 29.33
C GLU A 524 -1.61 -0.69 29.10
N GLY A 525 -2.36 0.11 28.34
CA GLY A 525 -2.00 1.49 28.02
C GLY A 525 -0.62 1.56 27.37
N THR A 526 0.30 2.26 28.02
CA THR A 526 1.65 2.56 27.50
C THR A 526 2.70 1.50 27.84
N ALA A 527 2.34 0.50 28.68
CA ALA A 527 3.23 -0.58 29.10
C ALA A 527 3.09 -1.85 28.25
N LEU A 528 2.58 -1.71 27.01
CA LEU A 528 2.37 -2.83 26.09
C LEU A 528 3.70 -3.43 25.66
N LYS A 529 3.77 -4.76 25.65
CA LYS A 529 4.89 -5.52 25.08
C LYS A 529 4.42 -6.86 24.51
N ALA A 530 5.20 -7.44 23.62
CA ALA A 530 4.99 -8.80 23.15
C ALA A 530 6.06 -9.73 23.71
N VAL A 531 5.64 -10.82 24.35
CA VAL A 531 6.53 -11.80 24.98
C VAL A 531 6.49 -13.11 24.19
N ARG A 532 7.66 -13.57 23.76
CA ARG A 532 7.82 -14.82 23.02
C ARG A 532 7.43 -16.03 23.89
N GLN A 533 6.67 -16.95 23.31
CA GLN A 533 6.15 -18.13 24.00
C GLN A 533 7.11 -19.30 23.78
N GLY A 534 8.15 -19.38 24.61
CA GLY A 534 9.18 -20.41 24.55
C GLY A 534 10.28 -20.13 23.52
N ASP A 535 11.11 -21.15 23.25
CA ASP A 535 12.17 -21.08 22.24
C ASP A 535 11.59 -21.10 20.81
N LEU A 536 12.40 -20.69 19.83
CA LEU A 536 12.07 -20.86 18.41
C LEU A 536 11.78 -22.33 18.08
N ALA A 537 10.61 -22.57 17.48
CA ALA A 537 10.28 -23.86 16.91
C ALA A 537 10.97 -23.98 15.55
N ILE A 538 12.05 -24.77 15.49
CA ILE A 538 12.87 -24.95 14.29
C ILE A 538 12.87 -26.41 13.89
N PHE A 539 12.08 -26.74 12.87
CA PHE A 539 11.86 -28.12 12.44
C PHE A 539 11.91 -28.27 10.92
N PRO A 540 12.27 -29.45 10.38
CA PRO A 540 12.16 -29.70 8.95
C PRO A 540 10.71 -29.53 8.46
N PRO A 541 10.50 -29.22 7.17
CA PRO A 541 9.16 -29.07 6.62
C PRO A 541 8.32 -30.34 6.82
N GLY A 542 7.10 -30.18 7.34
CA GLY A 542 6.18 -31.29 7.62
C GLY A 542 6.60 -32.21 8.77
N PHE A 543 7.55 -31.78 9.61
CA PHE A 543 7.96 -32.54 10.78
C PHE A 543 6.94 -32.41 11.91
N ASP A 544 6.52 -33.56 12.46
CA ASP A 544 5.68 -33.62 13.65
C ASP A 544 6.57 -33.75 14.90
N PRO A 545 6.65 -32.72 15.77
CA PRO A 545 7.45 -32.78 16.98
C PRO A 545 6.93 -33.77 18.02
N GLN A 546 5.67 -34.22 17.92
CA GLN A 546 5.10 -35.26 18.78
C GLN A 546 5.29 -36.67 18.21
N GLY A 547 5.79 -36.77 16.97
CA GLY A 547 6.07 -38.04 16.31
C GLY A 547 7.34 -38.74 16.82
N SER A 548 7.58 -39.95 16.34
CA SER A 548 8.75 -40.77 16.71
C SER A 548 10.02 -40.46 15.92
N LYS A 549 9.95 -39.60 14.89
CA LYS A 549 11.09 -39.28 14.03
C LYS A 549 12.04 -38.31 14.72
N GLN A 550 13.33 -38.62 14.70
CA GLN A 550 14.38 -37.72 15.19
C GLN A 550 14.98 -36.89 14.05
N LEU A 551 15.58 -35.74 14.41
CA LEU A 551 16.33 -34.92 13.47
C LEU A 551 17.62 -35.64 13.04
N SER A 552 17.95 -35.54 11.75
CA SER A 552 19.25 -36.00 11.25
C SER A 552 20.40 -35.13 11.78
N ALA A 553 21.64 -35.61 11.66
CA ALA A 553 22.83 -34.83 12.02
C ALA A 553 22.88 -33.48 11.27
N ALA A 554 22.59 -33.51 9.96
CA ALA A 554 22.55 -32.30 9.13
C ALA A 554 21.46 -31.31 9.58
N GLN A 555 20.26 -31.82 9.92
CA GLN A 555 19.15 -31.01 10.45
C GLN A 555 19.48 -30.41 11.83
N THR A 556 20.19 -31.16 12.67
CA THR A 556 20.65 -30.67 13.99
C THR A 556 21.66 -29.54 13.86
N VAL A 557 22.59 -29.63 12.90
CA VAL A 557 23.57 -28.57 12.61
C VAL A 557 22.88 -27.29 12.16
N ILE A 558 22.01 -27.36 11.13
CA ILE A 558 21.32 -26.17 10.63
C ILE A 558 20.36 -25.58 11.67
N ARG A 559 19.68 -26.42 12.47
CA ARG A 559 18.84 -25.95 13.58
C ARG A 559 19.62 -25.07 14.56
N ARG A 560 20.82 -25.48 14.97
CA ARG A 560 21.67 -24.70 15.89
C ARG A 560 22.12 -23.38 15.26
N LEU A 561 22.48 -23.39 13.98
CA LEU A 561 22.86 -22.18 13.24
C LEU A 561 21.68 -21.18 13.17
N LEU A 562 20.48 -21.66 12.82
CA LEU A 562 19.29 -20.83 12.75
C LEU A 562 18.88 -20.30 14.12
N GLN A 563 18.93 -21.12 15.17
CA GLN A 563 18.68 -20.69 16.54
C GLN A 563 19.60 -19.52 16.90
N ARG A 564 20.90 -19.64 16.64
CA ARG A 564 21.89 -18.60 16.96
C ARG A 564 21.63 -17.30 16.19
N ARG A 565 21.47 -17.38 14.86
CA ARG A 565 21.31 -16.18 14.01
C ARG A 565 19.98 -15.48 14.24
N LEU A 566 18.89 -16.23 14.36
CA LEU A 566 17.54 -15.66 14.43
C LEU A 566 17.11 -15.30 15.85
N ALA A 567 17.83 -15.70 16.89
CA ALA A 567 17.52 -15.30 18.28
C ALA A 567 17.53 -13.77 18.48
N ASN A 568 18.43 -13.05 17.81
CA ASN A 568 18.50 -11.59 17.91
C ASN A 568 17.48 -10.87 17.02
N VAL A 569 16.91 -11.58 16.03
CA VAL A 569 15.82 -11.08 15.18
C VAL A 569 14.48 -11.27 15.88
N PHE A 570 14.24 -12.47 16.43
CA PHE A 570 13.09 -12.80 17.25
C PHE A 570 13.47 -12.71 18.72
N LYS A 571 13.49 -11.50 19.27
CA LYS A 571 13.82 -11.25 20.69
C LYS A 571 12.81 -11.93 21.61
N ASP A 572 13.20 -12.25 22.84
CA ASP A 572 12.29 -12.80 23.85
C ASP A 572 11.18 -11.83 24.23
N GLU A 573 11.51 -10.54 24.27
CA GLU A 573 10.54 -9.46 24.49
C GLU A 573 10.68 -8.39 23.40
N ILE A 574 9.54 -7.95 22.89
CA ILE A 574 9.44 -6.79 22.00
C ILE A 574 8.75 -5.68 22.80
N VAL A 575 9.55 -4.69 23.17
CA VAL A 575 9.06 -3.46 23.79
C VAL A 575 9.00 -2.40 22.70
N PRO A 576 7.82 -1.84 22.41
CA PRO A 576 7.67 -0.81 21.39
C PRO A 576 8.36 0.48 21.86
N GLU A 577 9.19 1.03 20.98
CA GLU A 577 9.80 2.34 21.19
C GLU A 577 8.81 3.45 20.80
N GLU A 578 9.05 4.67 21.31
CA GLU A 578 8.31 5.85 20.87
C GLU A 578 8.54 6.08 19.37
N LEU A 579 7.46 6.20 18.61
CA LEU A 579 7.52 6.46 17.19
C LEU A 579 7.86 7.93 16.95
N VAL A 580 8.94 8.15 16.19
CA VAL A 580 9.35 9.49 15.73
C VAL A 580 9.15 9.57 14.22
N LEU A 581 8.28 10.49 13.79
CA LEU A 581 8.01 10.67 12.36
C LEU A 581 9.22 11.30 11.64
N PRO A 582 9.45 11.00 10.35
CA PRO A 582 10.61 11.49 9.61
C PRO A 582 10.52 12.98 9.22
N ASP A 583 11.66 13.57 8.89
CA ASP A 583 11.79 14.88 8.26
C ASP A 583 10.92 15.99 8.88
N LYS A 584 10.06 16.61 8.07
CA LYS A 584 9.20 17.73 8.46
C LYS A 584 8.13 17.32 9.48
N TRP A 585 7.80 16.04 9.55
CA TRP A 585 6.81 15.50 10.47
C TRP A 585 7.34 15.32 11.90
N ARG A 586 8.67 15.44 12.12
CA ARG A 586 9.27 15.43 13.47
C ARG A 586 8.67 16.48 14.41
N ARG A 587 8.14 17.58 13.86
CA ARG A 587 7.48 18.66 14.63
C ARG A 587 6.22 18.19 15.35
N ALA A 588 5.60 17.10 14.88
CA ALA A 588 4.48 16.50 15.58
C ALA A 588 4.86 15.87 16.93
N GLY A 589 6.16 15.82 17.28
CA GLY A 589 6.62 15.21 18.51
C GLY A 589 6.66 13.70 18.44
N LYS A 590 6.76 13.07 19.61
CA LYS A 590 6.85 11.62 19.74
C LYS A 590 5.45 11.02 19.91
N LEU A 591 5.31 9.79 19.43
CA LEU A 591 4.06 9.03 19.48
C LEU A 591 4.27 7.76 20.29
N GLN A 592 3.46 7.58 21.33
CA GLN A 592 3.50 6.41 22.19
C GLN A 592 2.43 5.41 21.78
N LEU A 593 2.79 4.12 21.76
CA LEU A 593 1.84 3.05 21.50
C LEU A 593 0.86 2.94 22.68
N VAL A 594 -0.43 3.03 22.40
CA VAL A 594 -1.53 2.96 23.39
C VAL A 594 -2.45 1.76 23.18
N GLN A 595 -2.35 1.10 22.02
CA GLN A 595 -3.09 -0.12 21.70
C GLN A 595 -2.21 -1.08 20.89
N TRP A 596 -2.24 -2.35 21.28
CA TRP A 596 -1.67 -3.45 20.51
C TRP A 596 -2.58 -4.67 20.69
N VAL A 597 -3.30 -5.04 19.64
CA VAL A 597 -4.32 -6.10 19.67
C VAL A 597 -4.05 -7.07 18.53
N ALA A 598 -4.18 -8.37 18.81
CA ALA A 598 -4.23 -9.42 17.80
C ALA A 598 -5.52 -10.24 18.00
N ALA A 599 -6.45 -10.16 17.06
CA ALA A 599 -7.75 -10.83 17.14
C ALA A 599 -8.39 -10.96 15.75
N ASP A 600 -9.13 -12.03 15.51
CA ASP A 600 -9.91 -12.25 14.28
C ASP A 600 -9.11 -12.06 12.99
N GLY A 601 -7.85 -12.51 12.97
CA GLY A 601 -6.94 -12.36 11.83
C GLY A 601 -6.32 -10.96 11.69
N TRP A 602 -6.60 -10.02 12.59
CA TRP A 602 -6.05 -8.66 12.56
C TRP A 602 -4.99 -8.42 13.62
N LEU A 603 -3.91 -7.74 13.23
CA LEU A 603 -2.97 -7.06 14.12
C LEU A 603 -3.25 -5.56 14.06
N SER A 604 -3.67 -4.98 15.17
CA SER A 604 -4.03 -3.57 15.29
C SER A 604 -3.12 -2.85 16.27
N LEU A 605 -2.54 -1.74 15.83
CA LEU A 605 -1.66 -0.87 16.60
C LEU A 605 -2.22 0.55 16.55
N ALA A 606 -2.25 1.23 17.70
CA ALA A 606 -2.64 2.63 17.76
C ALA A 606 -1.63 3.44 18.59
N TRP A 607 -1.27 4.60 18.08
CA TRP A 607 -0.35 5.52 18.73
C TRP A 607 -1.04 6.84 19.02
N GLN A 608 -0.67 7.43 20.15
CA GLN A 608 -1.10 8.75 20.58
C GLN A 608 0.12 9.63 20.81
N ARG A 609 0.04 10.88 20.40
CA ARG A 609 1.07 11.88 20.60
C ARG A 609 1.25 12.13 22.09
N THR A 610 2.49 12.01 22.56
CA THR A 610 2.86 12.48 23.89
C THR A 610 2.92 14.01 23.79
N GLY A 611 2.06 14.74 24.51
CA GLY A 611 2.04 16.21 24.48
C GLY A 611 3.46 16.79 24.65
N GLU A 612 3.74 17.92 23.97
CA GLU A 612 5.06 18.56 23.99
C GLU A 612 5.51 18.91 25.43
N GLU A 613 6.79 18.69 25.72
CA GLU A 613 7.54 19.48 26.70
C GLU A 613 7.75 20.91 26.20
#